data_AF-A0A8T5TP04-F1
#
_entry.id   AF-A0A8T5TP04-F1
#
_cell.length_a   1.000
_cell.length_b   1.000
_cell.length_c   1.000
_cell.angle_alpha   90.00
_cell.angle_beta   90.00
_cell.angle_gamma   90.00
#
_symmetry.space_group_name_H-M   'P 1'
#
loop_
_entity.id
_entity.type
_entity.pdbx_description
1 polymer ?
#
loop_
_entity_poly.entity_id
_entity_poly.type
_entity_poly.pdbx_seq_one_letter_code
_entity_poly.pdbx_strand_id
1 'polypeptide(L)'
;MSYIEKKYNNKISEVFDELVIIEQDILKLFTFKSIEYSDKIAKLCALSNKNINLILKKYYPEIKKISDKLRIKARLKFYYDLIDKLTHYIRCVEEFQKLDDQYDDAVIDFIEEKENLISGKYTDISSHELTIFYDKKTREELERVLVEKIELRSKQFFTFGSLEEEIKKIAKIAGAEEVTILTNEEMLKRAEFIANPRAIIQYSVFFRDEELLKSIGRELKEYLNSKGYEAMILILEIADLTLEQEFLAGSVITNANLNPD
;
A
#
# COMPACT_ATOMS: atom_id res chain seq x y z
N MET A 1 -11.23 -26.12 -27.98
CA MET A 1 -11.58 -25.96 -26.54
C MET A 1 -12.48 -27.11 -26.14
N SER A 2 -12.29 -27.63 -24.92
CA SER A 2 -13.25 -28.56 -24.30
C SER A 2 -14.60 -27.89 -24.06
N TYR A 3 -15.69 -28.67 -23.95
CA TYR A 3 -17.01 -28.16 -23.53
C TYR A 3 -16.94 -27.41 -22.20
N ILE A 4 -16.15 -27.94 -21.26
CA ILE A 4 -15.91 -27.34 -19.93
C ILE A 4 -15.18 -26.01 -20.09
N GLU A 5 -14.09 -25.99 -20.85
CA GLU A 5 -13.30 -24.79 -21.13
C GLU A 5 -14.12 -23.69 -21.82
N LYS A 6 -15.00 -24.07 -22.77
CA LYS A 6 -15.91 -23.15 -23.46
C LYS A 6 -16.92 -22.53 -22.49
N LYS A 7 -17.50 -23.34 -21.60
CA LYS A 7 -18.40 -22.88 -20.55
C LYS A 7 -17.72 -21.88 -19.62
N TYR A 8 -16.50 -22.15 -19.17
CA TYR A 8 -15.77 -21.24 -18.28
C TYR A 8 -15.30 -19.96 -18.97
N ASN A 9 -14.85 -20.04 -20.23
CA ASN A 9 -14.50 -18.86 -21.01
C ASN A 9 -15.72 -17.93 -21.21
N ASN A 10 -16.91 -18.49 -21.46
CA ASN A 10 -18.13 -17.71 -21.54
C ASN A 10 -18.45 -16.99 -20.22
N LYS A 11 -18.32 -17.67 -19.08
CA LYS A 11 -18.49 -17.04 -17.77
C LYS A 11 -17.48 -15.93 -17.49
N ILE A 12 -16.24 -16.08 -17.96
CA ILE A 12 -15.24 -15.03 -17.86
C ILE A 12 -15.65 -13.83 -18.71
N SER A 13 -16.16 -14.04 -19.92
CA SER A 13 -16.71 -12.97 -20.75
C SER A 13 -17.88 -12.26 -20.07
N GLU A 14 -18.84 -13.00 -19.50
CA GLU A 14 -19.98 -12.43 -18.75
C GLU A 14 -19.50 -11.53 -17.60
N VAL A 15 -18.52 -11.97 -16.82
CA VAL A 15 -17.95 -11.15 -15.74
C VAL A 15 -17.21 -9.92 -16.27
N PHE A 16 -16.54 -10.01 -17.42
CA PHE A 16 -15.96 -8.84 -18.07
C PHE A 16 -17.02 -7.87 -18.58
N ASP A 17 -18.14 -8.35 -19.09
CA ASP A 17 -19.24 -7.49 -19.52
C ASP A 17 -19.83 -6.71 -18.33
N GLU A 18 -19.95 -7.35 -17.16
CA GLU A 18 -20.32 -6.67 -15.90
C GLU A 18 -19.28 -5.60 -15.50
N LEU A 19 -17.98 -5.91 -15.64
CA LEU A 19 -16.91 -4.95 -15.33
C LEU A 19 -16.95 -3.74 -16.27
N VAL A 20 -17.33 -3.91 -17.54
CA VAL A 20 -17.51 -2.79 -18.47
C VAL A 20 -18.65 -1.87 -18.02
N ILE A 21 -19.73 -2.40 -17.46
CA ILE A 21 -20.81 -1.57 -16.90
C ILE A 21 -20.29 -0.75 -15.73
N ILE A 22 -19.51 -1.37 -14.85
CA ILE A 22 -18.88 -0.70 -13.70
C ILE A 22 -17.93 0.41 -14.16
N GLU A 23 -17.15 0.21 -15.23
CA GLU A 23 -16.30 1.25 -15.82
C GLU A 23 -17.10 2.48 -16.24
N GLN A 24 -18.25 2.29 -16.88
CA GLN A 24 -19.11 3.39 -17.32
C GLN A 24 -19.68 4.17 -16.14
N ASP A 25 -20.05 3.47 -15.07
CA ASP A 25 -20.50 4.11 -13.83
C ASP A 25 -19.35 4.90 -13.17
N ILE A 26 -18.14 4.35 -13.13
CA ILE A 26 -16.95 5.05 -12.62
C ILE A 26 -16.68 6.31 -13.43
N LEU A 27 -16.60 6.20 -14.76
CA LEU A 27 -16.36 7.34 -15.66
C LEU A 27 -17.36 8.47 -15.38
N LYS A 28 -18.64 8.13 -15.33
CA LYS A 28 -19.70 9.10 -15.03
C LYS A 28 -19.48 9.78 -13.68
N LEU A 29 -19.10 9.04 -12.63
CA LEU A 29 -18.86 9.63 -11.31
C LEU A 29 -17.65 10.58 -11.31
N PHE A 30 -16.56 10.22 -11.99
CA PHE A 30 -15.37 11.06 -12.11
C PHE A 30 -15.61 12.34 -12.94
N THR A 31 -16.54 12.34 -13.91
CA THR A 31 -16.87 13.58 -14.64
C THR A 31 -17.49 14.69 -13.78
N PHE A 32 -18.05 14.35 -12.61
CA PHE A 32 -18.58 15.36 -11.68
C PHE A 32 -17.49 16.05 -10.86
N LYS A 33 -16.25 15.54 -10.86
CA LYS A 33 -15.10 16.09 -10.13
C LYS A 33 -15.44 16.45 -8.68
N SER A 34 -16.13 15.53 -8.00
CA SER A 34 -16.70 15.77 -6.66
C SER A 34 -16.45 14.60 -5.72
N ILE A 35 -15.88 14.92 -4.56
CA ILE A 35 -15.62 13.99 -3.46
C ILE A 35 -16.90 13.44 -2.82
N GLU A 36 -18.07 14.05 -3.07
CA GLU A 36 -19.37 13.57 -2.58
C GLU A 36 -19.67 12.13 -3.09
N TYR A 37 -19.14 11.78 -4.26
CA TYR A 37 -19.34 10.47 -4.86
C TYR A 37 -18.33 9.40 -4.43
N SER A 38 -17.41 9.73 -3.51
CA SER A 38 -16.35 8.83 -3.03
C SER A 38 -16.88 7.50 -2.48
N ASP A 39 -17.95 7.50 -1.68
CA ASP A 39 -18.57 6.27 -1.17
C ASP A 39 -19.13 5.37 -2.29
N LYS A 40 -19.69 5.97 -3.35
CA LYS A 40 -20.16 5.22 -4.52
C LYS A 40 -18.99 4.63 -5.29
N ILE A 41 -17.90 5.40 -5.46
CA ILE A 41 -16.67 4.94 -6.11
C ILE A 41 -16.05 3.78 -5.32
N ALA A 42 -16.03 3.85 -3.98
CA ALA A 42 -15.56 2.76 -3.12
C ALA A 42 -16.37 1.47 -3.29
N LYS A 43 -17.71 1.58 -3.36
CA LYS A 43 -18.59 0.44 -3.63
C LYS A 43 -18.32 -0.19 -4.99
N LEU A 44 -18.13 0.62 -6.03
CA LEU A 44 -17.80 0.13 -7.38
C LEU A 44 -16.41 -0.54 -7.41
N CYS A 45 -15.42 0.04 -6.72
CA CYS A 45 -14.09 -0.55 -6.57
C CYS A 45 -14.13 -1.93 -5.89
N ALA A 46 -14.90 -2.06 -4.80
CA ALA A 46 -15.10 -3.33 -4.11
C ALA A 46 -15.80 -4.37 -5.01
N LEU A 47 -16.78 -3.94 -5.80
CA LEU A 47 -17.49 -4.82 -6.73
C LEU A 47 -16.56 -5.31 -7.85
N SER A 48 -15.74 -4.43 -8.43
CA SER A 48 -14.71 -4.79 -9.41
C SER A 48 -13.74 -5.82 -8.86
N ASN A 49 -13.24 -5.62 -7.63
CA ASN A 49 -12.34 -6.58 -6.97
C ASN A 49 -13.00 -7.96 -6.76
N LYS A 50 -14.28 -7.98 -6.37
CA LYS A 50 -15.04 -9.23 -6.22
C LYS A 50 -15.14 -9.99 -7.55
N ASN A 51 -15.44 -9.29 -8.65
CA ASN A 51 -15.58 -9.87 -9.98
C ASN A 51 -14.25 -10.41 -10.53
N ILE A 52 -13.15 -9.68 -10.34
CA ILE A 52 -11.81 -10.15 -10.70
C ILE A 52 -11.43 -11.42 -9.92
N ASN A 53 -11.69 -11.44 -8.61
CA ASN A 53 -11.41 -12.60 -7.77
C ASN A 53 -12.21 -13.83 -8.19
N LEU A 54 -13.44 -13.64 -8.67
CA LEU A 54 -14.26 -14.72 -9.21
C LEU A 54 -13.61 -15.34 -10.46
N ILE A 55 -13.11 -14.50 -11.38
CA ILE A 55 -12.38 -14.98 -12.57
C ILE A 55 -11.16 -15.79 -12.14
N LEU A 56 -10.30 -15.23 -11.28
CA LEU A 56 -9.02 -15.83 -10.92
C LEU A 56 -9.16 -17.15 -10.15
N LYS A 57 -10.06 -17.20 -9.17
CA LYS A 57 -10.18 -18.37 -8.29
C LYS A 57 -11.00 -19.48 -8.93
N LYS A 58 -12.01 -19.15 -9.74
CA LYS A 58 -13.02 -20.12 -10.16
C LYS A 58 -12.96 -20.48 -11.64
N TYR A 59 -12.60 -19.54 -12.52
CA TYR A 59 -12.78 -19.73 -13.96
C TYR A 59 -11.46 -19.80 -14.74
N TYR A 60 -10.50 -18.95 -14.40
CA TYR A 60 -9.19 -18.89 -15.05
C TYR A 60 -8.40 -20.21 -15.00
N PRO A 61 -8.40 -20.99 -13.89
CA PRO A 61 -7.68 -22.26 -13.82
C PRO A 61 -8.14 -23.31 -14.86
N GLU A 62 -9.39 -23.21 -15.30
CA GLU A 62 -10.01 -24.13 -16.25
C GLU A 62 -9.68 -23.82 -17.72
N ILE A 63 -9.11 -22.63 -17.98
CA ILE A 63 -8.66 -22.23 -19.32
C ILE A 63 -7.33 -22.88 -19.60
N LYS A 64 -7.21 -23.63 -20.70
CA LYS A 64 -5.97 -24.33 -21.08
C LYS A 64 -5.31 -23.67 -22.27
N LYS A 65 -6.10 -23.15 -23.21
CA LYS A 65 -5.60 -22.50 -24.42
C LYS A 65 -4.82 -21.23 -24.09
N ILE A 66 -3.56 -21.21 -24.51
CA ILE A 66 -2.60 -20.12 -24.20
C ILE A 66 -3.09 -18.77 -24.75
N SER A 67 -3.64 -18.73 -25.97
CA SER A 67 -4.19 -17.50 -26.55
C SER A 67 -5.28 -16.88 -25.68
N ASP A 68 -6.11 -17.72 -25.08
CA ASP A 68 -7.25 -17.28 -24.28
C ASP A 68 -6.75 -16.84 -22.90
N LYS A 69 -5.79 -17.56 -22.31
CA LYS A 69 -5.09 -17.15 -21.09
C LYS A 69 -4.42 -15.78 -21.22
N LEU A 70 -3.74 -15.54 -22.35
CA LEU A 70 -3.08 -14.28 -22.64
C LEU A 70 -4.09 -13.13 -22.67
N ARG A 71 -5.17 -13.29 -23.46
CA ARG A 71 -6.24 -12.31 -23.58
C ARG A 71 -6.88 -11.99 -22.23
N ILE A 72 -7.14 -13.02 -21.42
CA ILE A 72 -7.73 -12.85 -20.10
C ILE A 72 -6.75 -12.15 -19.15
N LYS A 73 -5.46 -12.52 -19.16
CA LYS A 73 -4.43 -11.85 -18.34
C LYS A 73 -4.30 -10.37 -18.67
N ALA A 74 -4.23 -10.00 -19.95
CA ALA A 74 -4.11 -8.60 -20.36
C ALA A 74 -5.29 -7.76 -19.87
N ARG A 75 -6.51 -8.30 -19.97
CA ARG A 75 -7.72 -7.67 -19.41
C ARG A 75 -7.67 -7.55 -17.88
N LEU A 76 -7.33 -8.64 -17.19
CA LEU A 76 -7.20 -8.62 -15.72
C LEU A 76 -6.18 -7.59 -15.25
N LYS A 77 -5.05 -7.44 -15.97
CA LYS A 77 -4.02 -6.45 -15.65
C LYS A 77 -4.56 -5.02 -15.72
N PHE A 78 -5.33 -4.67 -16.75
CA PHE A 78 -6.02 -3.39 -16.82
C PHE A 78 -6.89 -3.14 -15.58
N TYR A 79 -7.73 -4.10 -15.20
CA TYR A 79 -8.64 -3.92 -14.06
C TYR A 79 -7.91 -3.85 -12.72
N TYR A 80 -6.77 -4.53 -12.57
CA TYR A 80 -5.95 -4.36 -11.38
C TYR A 80 -5.39 -2.94 -11.25
N ASP A 81 -4.89 -2.40 -12.35
CA ASP A 81 -4.36 -1.03 -12.38
C ASP A 81 -5.49 0.00 -12.19
N LEU A 82 -6.71 -0.29 -12.66
CA LEU A 82 -7.90 0.51 -12.34
C LEU A 82 -8.22 0.50 -10.85
N ILE A 83 -8.29 -0.67 -10.22
CA ILE A 83 -8.56 -0.80 -8.77
C ILE A 83 -7.51 -0.06 -7.95
N ASP A 84 -6.24 -0.13 -8.33
CA ASP A 84 -5.16 0.59 -7.65
C ASP A 84 -5.39 2.10 -7.67
N LYS A 85 -5.72 2.67 -8.84
CA LYS A 85 -6.07 4.09 -8.99
C LYS A 85 -7.30 4.50 -8.17
N LEU A 86 -8.34 3.67 -8.17
CA LEU A 86 -9.55 3.94 -7.38
C LEU A 86 -9.28 3.86 -5.87
N THR A 87 -8.47 2.89 -5.45
CA THR A 87 -8.08 2.75 -4.04
C THR A 87 -7.26 3.94 -3.58
N HIS A 88 -6.34 4.42 -4.42
CA HIS A 88 -5.59 5.64 -4.16
C HIS A 88 -6.52 6.85 -4.03
N TYR A 89 -7.48 7.03 -4.95
CA TYR A 89 -8.47 8.10 -4.87
C TYR A 89 -9.24 8.08 -3.53
N ILE A 90 -9.75 6.90 -3.14
CA ILE A 90 -10.50 6.73 -1.90
C ILE A 90 -9.64 7.11 -0.69
N ARG A 91 -8.38 6.66 -0.64
CA ARG A 91 -7.44 7.02 0.43
C ARG A 91 -7.21 8.53 0.51
N CYS A 92 -6.96 9.18 -0.62
CA CYS A 92 -6.78 10.63 -0.63
C CYS A 92 -8.02 11.38 -0.11
N VAL A 93 -9.23 10.90 -0.45
CA VAL A 93 -10.48 11.48 0.08
C VAL A 93 -10.63 11.23 1.59
N GLU A 94 -10.34 10.01 2.06
CA GLU A 94 -10.43 9.64 3.49
C GLU A 94 -9.40 10.41 4.35
N GLU A 95 -8.21 10.64 3.81
CA GLU A 95 -7.11 11.35 4.48
C GLU A 95 -7.17 12.87 4.27
N PHE A 96 -8.23 13.39 3.63
CA PHE A 96 -8.40 14.82 3.28
C PHE A 96 -7.20 15.43 2.54
N GLN A 97 -6.48 14.61 1.77
CA GLN A 97 -5.36 15.05 0.95
C GLN A 97 -5.87 15.87 -0.22
N LYS A 98 -5.11 16.92 -0.59
CA LYS A 98 -5.36 17.64 -1.83
C LYS A 98 -5.09 16.72 -3.01
N LEU A 99 -6.15 16.36 -3.73
CA LEU A 99 -6.03 15.79 -5.07
C LEU A 99 -5.57 16.89 -6.03
N ASP A 100 -4.67 16.53 -6.95
CA ASP A 100 -4.28 17.41 -8.05
C ASP A 100 -5.52 17.71 -8.92
N ASP A 101 -5.60 18.93 -9.46
CA ASP A 101 -6.68 19.37 -10.33
C ASP A 101 -6.81 18.47 -11.58
N GLN A 102 -5.74 17.77 -11.95
CA GLN A 102 -5.69 16.82 -13.08
C GLN A 102 -6.01 15.38 -12.69
N TYR A 103 -6.21 15.06 -11.40
CA TYR A 103 -6.32 13.68 -10.95
C TYR A 103 -7.54 12.97 -11.56
N ASP A 104 -8.69 13.64 -11.57
CA ASP A 104 -9.93 13.08 -12.13
C ASP A 104 -9.78 12.84 -13.63
N ASP A 105 -9.16 13.78 -14.35
CA ASP A 105 -8.90 13.67 -15.78
C ASP A 105 -7.94 12.50 -16.07
N ALA A 106 -6.91 12.29 -15.25
CA ALA A 106 -5.99 11.17 -15.39
C ALA A 106 -6.65 9.79 -15.17
N VAL A 107 -7.70 9.71 -14.33
CA VAL A 107 -8.49 8.48 -14.17
C VAL A 107 -9.41 8.26 -15.37
N ILE A 108 -10.03 9.33 -15.88
CA ILE A 108 -10.87 9.29 -17.08
C ILE A 108 -10.05 8.82 -18.29
N ASP A 109 -8.93 9.49 -18.58
CA ASP A 109 -8.03 9.17 -19.69
C ASP A 109 -7.57 7.71 -19.62
N PHE A 110 -7.23 7.22 -18.43
CA PHE A 110 -6.83 5.83 -18.24
C PHE A 110 -7.92 4.83 -18.62
N ILE A 111 -9.19 5.11 -18.31
CA ILE A 111 -10.30 4.23 -18.67
C ILE A 111 -10.61 4.33 -20.17
N GLU A 112 -10.54 5.52 -20.76
CA GLU A 112 -10.76 5.73 -22.19
C GLU A 112 -9.67 5.06 -23.05
N GLU A 113 -8.43 5.02 -22.58
CA GLU A 113 -7.31 4.33 -23.23
C GLU A 113 -7.33 2.80 -23.08
N LYS A 114 -8.35 2.22 -22.44
CA LYS A 114 -8.45 0.78 -22.13
C LYS A 114 -8.04 -0.14 -23.28
N GLU A 115 -8.62 0.03 -24.46
CA GLU A 115 -8.37 -0.88 -25.59
C GLU A 115 -6.92 -0.75 -26.11
N ASN A 116 -6.33 0.45 -26.07
CA ASN A 116 -4.93 0.66 -26.43
C ASN A 116 -3.99 0.03 -25.40
N LEU A 117 -4.29 0.21 -24.11
CA LEU A 117 -3.51 -0.37 -23.02
C LEU A 117 -3.56 -1.90 -23.03
N ILE A 118 -4.74 -2.48 -23.28
CA ILE A 118 -4.93 -3.94 -23.38
C ILE A 118 -4.21 -4.50 -24.59
N SER A 119 -4.42 -3.93 -25.79
CA SER A 119 -3.87 -4.47 -27.04
C SER A 119 -2.36 -4.26 -27.21
N GLY A 120 -1.80 -3.20 -26.62
CA GLY A 120 -0.36 -2.96 -26.58
C GLY A 120 0.26 -3.43 -25.26
N LYS A 121 0.49 -2.47 -24.36
CA LYS A 121 1.26 -2.64 -23.11
C LYS A 121 0.95 -3.91 -22.34
N TYR A 122 -0.33 -4.20 -22.05
CA TYR A 122 -0.69 -5.35 -21.22
C TYR A 122 -0.63 -6.68 -21.96
N THR A 123 -0.90 -6.70 -23.27
CA THR A 123 -0.66 -7.90 -24.09
C THR A 123 0.82 -8.20 -24.19
N ASP A 124 1.68 -7.20 -24.33
CA ASP A 124 3.13 -7.36 -24.37
C ASP A 124 3.68 -7.91 -23.04
N ILE A 125 3.29 -7.30 -21.91
CA ILE A 125 3.66 -7.78 -20.56
C ILE A 125 3.18 -9.22 -20.36
N SER A 126 1.92 -9.51 -20.68
CA SER A 126 1.34 -10.84 -20.49
C SER A 126 2.00 -11.88 -21.40
N SER A 127 2.39 -11.49 -22.61
CA SER A 127 3.08 -12.36 -23.57
C SER A 127 4.48 -12.67 -23.08
N HIS A 128 5.21 -11.66 -22.61
CA HIS A 128 6.55 -11.82 -22.06
C HIS A 128 6.53 -12.73 -20.83
N GLU A 129 5.63 -12.50 -19.87
CA GLU A 129 5.47 -13.38 -18.70
C GLU A 129 5.16 -14.83 -19.07
N LEU A 130 4.27 -15.06 -20.04
CA LEU A 130 3.91 -16.42 -20.47
C LEU A 130 5.07 -17.09 -21.21
N THR A 131 5.71 -16.41 -22.16
CA THR A 131 6.87 -16.94 -22.90
C THR A 131 7.99 -17.33 -21.94
N ILE A 132 8.25 -16.48 -20.96
CA ILE A 132 9.22 -16.72 -19.89
C ILE A 132 8.84 -17.95 -19.02
N PHE A 133 7.55 -18.20 -18.78
CA PHE A 133 7.07 -19.36 -18.01
C PHE A 133 7.18 -20.69 -18.81
N TYR A 134 7.16 -20.61 -20.15
CA TYR A 134 7.20 -21.76 -21.04
C TYR A 134 8.61 -22.12 -21.54
N ASP A 135 9.57 -21.20 -21.55
CA ASP A 135 10.98 -21.55 -21.77
C ASP A 135 11.52 -22.25 -20.51
N LYS A 136 11.90 -23.53 -20.63
CA LYS A 136 12.43 -24.33 -19.52
C LYS A 136 13.62 -23.64 -18.85
N LYS A 137 14.49 -23.00 -19.63
CA LYS A 137 15.69 -22.32 -19.11
C LYS A 137 15.30 -21.07 -18.35
N THR A 138 14.39 -20.27 -18.89
CA THR A 138 13.91 -19.06 -18.22
C THR A 138 13.00 -19.38 -17.03
N ARG A 139 12.27 -20.51 -17.03
CA ARG A 139 11.51 -21.02 -15.89
C ARG A 139 12.43 -21.46 -14.77
N GLU A 140 13.48 -22.22 -15.06
CA GLU A 140 14.49 -22.61 -14.07
C GLU A 140 15.27 -21.37 -13.56
N GLU A 141 15.48 -20.37 -14.41
CA GLU A 141 16.08 -19.09 -14.05
C GLU A 141 15.14 -18.20 -13.24
N LEU A 142 13.83 -18.22 -13.51
CA LEU A 142 12.83 -17.53 -12.70
C LEU A 142 12.50 -18.24 -11.43
N GLU A 143 12.47 -19.57 -11.40
CA GLU A 143 12.37 -20.36 -10.19
C GLU A 143 13.63 -20.14 -9.36
N ARG A 144 14.82 -20.10 -9.97
CA ARG A 144 16.06 -19.70 -9.28
C ARG A 144 16.03 -18.25 -8.82
N VAL A 145 15.52 -17.29 -9.60
CA VAL A 145 15.39 -15.87 -9.20
C VAL A 145 14.24 -15.69 -8.23
N LEU A 146 13.19 -16.50 -8.25
CA LEU A 146 12.10 -16.50 -7.28
C LEU A 146 12.52 -17.21 -6.01
N VAL A 147 13.33 -18.26 -6.06
CA VAL A 147 13.93 -18.92 -4.91
C VAL A 147 15.00 -18.02 -4.34
N GLU A 148 15.93 -17.47 -5.13
CA GLU A 148 16.86 -16.42 -4.68
C GLU A 148 16.10 -15.21 -4.18
N LYS A 149 15.03 -14.74 -4.85
CA LYS A 149 14.23 -13.64 -4.31
C LYS A 149 13.39 -14.09 -3.13
N ILE A 150 12.97 -15.34 -2.94
CA ILE A 150 12.21 -15.77 -1.75
C ILE A 150 13.17 -16.12 -0.60
N GLU A 151 14.43 -16.46 -0.87
CA GLU A 151 15.49 -16.76 0.09
C GLU A 151 16.31 -15.50 0.43
N LEU A 152 16.42 -14.54 -0.48
CA LEU A 152 16.91 -13.18 -0.23
C LEU A 152 15.78 -12.28 0.29
N ARG A 153 14.51 -12.49 -0.13
CA ARG A 153 13.34 -11.83 0.48
C ARG A 153 12.80 -12.57 1.70
N SER A 154 13.20 -13.79 2.02
CA SER A 154 13.03 -14.30 3.39
C SER A 154 13.91 -13.52 4.37
N LYS A 155 14.84 -12.71 3.84
CA LYS A 155 15.48 -11.63 4.57
C LYS A 155 14.93 -10.22 4.31
N GLN A 156 14.01 -9.98 3.37
CA GLN A 156 13.58 -8.60 3.01
C GLN A 156 12.14 -8.34 2.53
N PHE A 157 11.25 -9.31 2.29
CA PHE A 157 9.83 -9.03 1.99
C PHE A 157 8.91 -10.09 2.57
N PHE A 158 8.80 -10.06 3.91
CA PHE A 158 7.53 -10.08 4.64
C PHE A 158 7.80 -9.34 5.95
N THR A 159 7.73 -8.02 5.89
CA THR A 159 7.43 -7.21 7.07
C THR A 159 6.45 -6.11 6.57
N PHE A 160 5.19 -5.96 7.00
CA PHE A 160 4.70 -5.91 8.39
C PHE A 160 5.90 -5.74 9.30
N GLY A 161 6.46 -4.54 9.28
CA GLY A 161 7.52 -4.21 10.22
C GLY A 161 7.09 -4.65 11.60
N SER A 162 8.04 -5.00 12.47
CA SER A 162 7.75 -4.88 13.89
C SER A 162 7.17 -3.48 14.12
N LEU A 163 6.33 -3.32 15.13
CA LEU A 163 5.75 -2.02 15.45
C LEU A 163 6.84 -0.93 15.56
N GLU A 164 8.05 -1.31 15.98
CA GLU A 164 9.28 -0.51 15.93
C GLU A 164 9.67 -0.01 14.51
N GLU A 165 9.72 -0.88 13.49
CA GLU A 165 10.10 -0.48 12.13
C GLU A 165 9.10 0.50 11.52
N GLU A 166 7.81 0.32 11.81
CA GLU A 166 6.75 1.23 11.37
C GLU A 166 6.89 2.60 12.05
N ILE A 167 7.15 2.63 13.36
CA ILE A 167 7.41 3.84 14.13
C ILE A 167 8.63 4.61 13.59
N LYS A 168 9.74 3.92 13.32
CA LYS A 168 10.96 4.54 12.76
C LYS A 168 10.71 5.14 11.38
N LYS A 169 9.90 4.48 10.54
CA LYS A 169 9.54 5.01 9.20
C LYS A 169 8.67 6.26 9.30
N ILE A 170 7.64 6.25 10.15
CA ILE A 170 6.74 7.39 10.34
C ILE A 170 7.53 8.61 10.82
N ALA A 171 8.35 8.43 11.88
CA ALA A 171 9.18 9.51 12.38
C ALA A 171 10.12 10.09 11.32
N LYS A 172 10.77 9.24 10.50
CA LYS A 172 11.65 9.69 9.41
C LYS A 172 10.91 10.42 8.30
N ILE A 173 9.72 9.97 7.92
CA ILE A 173 8.88 10.64 6.90
C ILE A 173 8.42 12.02 7.42
N ALA A 174 8.11 12.11 8.72
CA ALA A 174 7.73 13.34 9.40
C ALA A 174 8.90 14.33 9.59
N GLY A 175 10.12 13.96 9.18
CA GLY A 175 11.30 14.84 9.23
C GLY A 175 12.25 14.58 10.39
N ALA A 176 12.12 13.48 11.12
CA ALA A 176 13.12 13.08 12.11
C ALA A 176 14.40 12.57 11.45
N GLU A 177 15.54 12.99 12.00
CA GLU A 177 16.86 12.64 11.49
C GLU A 177 17.35 11.34 12.12
N GLU A 178 17.28 11.27 13.44
CA GLU A 178 17.53 10.06 14.20
C GLU A 178 16.30 9.63 14.98
N VAL A 179 16.11 8.31 15.08
CA VAL A 179 15.00 7.70 15.83
C VAL A 179 15.52 6.46 16.55
N THR A 180 15.43 6.47 17.88
CA THR A 180 15.92 5.41 18.76
C THR A 180 14.80 4.96 19.69
N ILE A 181 14.67 3.65 19.90
CA ILE A 181 13.71 3.09 20.84
C ILE A 181 14.48 2.58 22.05
N LEU A 182 14.06 3.00 23.24
CA LEU A 182 14.67 2.65 24.51
C LEU A 182 13.66 1.94 25.40
N THR A 183 14.12 0.90 26.09
CA THR A 183 13.38 0.14 27.11
C THR A 183 14.03 0.33 28.49
N ASN A 184 14.46 1.56 28.79
CA ASN A 184 15.13 1.86 30.06
C ASN A 184 14.13 1.77 31.22
N GLU A 185 14.20 0.67 31.99
CA GLU A 185 13.28 0.41 33.11
C GLU A 185 13.25 1.52 34.17
N GLU A 186 14.37 2.20 34.44
CA GLU A 186 14.41 3.28 35.43
C GLU A 186 13.67 4.53 34.96
N MET A 187 13.72 4.85 33.65
CA MET A 187 12.98 5.98 33.09
C MET A 187 11.50 5.65 32.91
N LEU A 188 11.17 4.41 32.54
CA LEU A 188 9.78 3.93 32.45
C LEU A 188 9.09 3.90 33.81
N LYS A 189 9.80 3.51 34.89
CA LYS A 189 9.29 3.55 36.27
C LYS A 189 8.95 4.96 36.77
N ARG A 190 9.53 6.01 36.17
CA ARG A 190 9.25 7.42 36.49
C ARG A 190 8.08 8.00 35.69
N ALA A 191 7.58 7.29 34.67
CA ALA A 191 6.47 7.73 33.83
C ALA A 191 5.12 7.34 34.47
N GLU A 192 4.76 8.00 35.58
CA GLU A 192 3.51 7.75 36.34
C GLU A 192 2.22 8.05 35.56
N PHE A 193 2.33 8.68 34.37
CA PHE A 193 1.22 9.19 33.58
C PHE A 193 0.70 8.22 32.49
N ILE A 194 1.32 7.06 32.32
CA ILE A 194 0.86 5.98 31.42
C ILE A 194 0.69 4.70 32.23
N ALA A 195 -0.37 3.94 31.97
CA ALA A 195 -0.54 2.63 32.59
C ALA A 195 0.43 1.62 31.96
N ASN A 196 1.38 1.10 32.75
CA ASN A 196 2.39 0.12 32.32
C ASN A 196 3.22 0.57 31.10
N PRO A 197 4.02 1.64 31.22
CA PRO A 197 4.87 2.12 30.12
C PRO A 197 5.93 1.05 29.79
N ARG A 198 6.10 0.75 28.49
CA ARG A 198 6.97 -0.34 28.00
C ARG A 198 8.09 0.13 27.08
N ALA A 199 7.93 1.28 26.41
CA ALA A 199 8.94 1.80 25.49
C ALA A 199 8.96 3.33 25.46
N ILE A 200 10.13 3.88 25.14
CA ILE A 200 10.37 5.30 24.88
C ILE A 200 10.93 5.43 23.47
N ILE A 201 10.24 6.18 22.61
CA ILE A 201 10.67 6.49 21.24
C ILE A 201 11.30 7.87 21.28
N GLN A 202 12.62 7.95 21.16
CA GLN A 202 13.36 9.20 21.04
C GLN A 202 13.56 9.55 19.57
N TYR A 203 13.39 10.82 19.23
CA TYR A 203 13.62 11.33 17.88
C TYR A 203 14.25 12.72 17.94
N SER A 204 15.04 13.07 16.92
CA SER A 204 15.74 14.35 16.84
C SER A 204 15.52 15.06 15.50
N VAL A 205 15.66 16.38 15.51
CA VAL A 205 15.64 17.24 14.32
C VAL A 205 16.86 18.17 14.32
N PHE A 206 17.44 18.44 13.14
CA PHE A 206 18.47 19.48 13.00
C PHE A 206 17.82 20.86 13.06
N PHE A 207 18.45 21.80 13.77
CA PHE A 207 17.98 23.16 14.00
C PHE A 207 16.76 23.24 14.91
N ARG A 208 16.60 24.39 15.60
CA ARG A 208 15.55 24.64 16.59
C ARG A 208 14.14 24.79 15.98
N ASP A 209 13.69 23.84 15.18
CA ASP A 209 12.31 23.77 14.70
C ASP A 209 11.45 22.99 15.71
N GLU A 210 11.04 23.69 16.78
CA GLU A 210 10.16 23.13 17.80
C GLU A 210 8.79 22.70 17.26
N GLU A 211 8.29 23.35 16.20
CA GLU A 211 6.99 22.99 15.63
C GLU A 211 7.08 21.70 14.83
N LEU A 212 8.16 21.49 14.08
CA LEU A 212 8.47 20.21 13.44
C LEU A 212 8.65 19.09 14.48
N LEU A 213 9.36 19.38 15.58
CA LEU A 213 9.51 18.40 16.67
C LEU A 213 8.15 18.00 17.26
N LYS A 214 7.27 18.98 17.49
CA LYS A 214 5.90 18.74 17.97
C LYS A 214 5.06 17.97 16.95
N SER A 215 5.21 18.23 15.65
CA SER A 215 4.44 17.54 14.61
C SER A 215 4.82 16.06 14.53
N ILE A 216 6.12 15.74 14.56
CA ILE A 216 6.62 14.35 14.60
C ILE A 216 6.02 13.60 15.81
N GLY A 217 6.03 14.23 17.00
CA GLY A 217 5.43 13.65 18.19
C GLY A 217 3.93 13.38 18.07
N ARG A 218 3.17 14.28 17.41
CA ARG A 218 1.73 14.11 17.18
C ARG A 218 1.46 12.95 16.23
N GLU A 219 2.18 12.86 15.12
CA GLU A 219 2.02 11.77 14.16
C GLU A 219 2.29 10.40 14.79
N LEU A 220 3.36 10.28 15.58
CA LEU A 220 3.67 9.04 16.30
C LEU A 220 2.61 8.68 17.33
N LYS A 221 2.09 9.68 18.05
CA LYS A 221 1.01 9.48 19.03
C LYS A 221 -0.29 9.04 18.37
N GLU A 222 -0.69 9.69 17.28
CA GLU A 222 -1.90 9.33 16.52
C GLU A 222 -1.79 7.92 15.95
N TYR A 223 -0.62 7.58 15.40
CA TYR A 223 -0.34 6.23 14.93
C TYR A 223 -0.50 5.18 16.03
N LEU A 224 0.15 5.37 17.18
CA LEU A 224 0.07 4.44 18.32
C LEU A 224 -1.36 4.31 18.87
N ASN A 225 -2.08 5.42 18.99
CA ASN A 225 -3.48 5.43 19.41
C ASN A 225 -4.37 4.67 18.42
N SER A 226 -4.15 4.82 17.11
CA SER A 226 -4.90 4.10 16.07
C SER A 226 -4.75 2.57 16.16
N LYS A 227 -3.63 2.11 16.75
CA LYS A 227 -3.34 0.69 17.01
C LYS A 227 -3.79 0.22 18.39
N GLY A 228 -4.41 1.09 19.19
CA GLY A 228 -4.93 0.79 20.52
C GLY A 228 -3.89 0.88 21.66
N TYR A 229 -2.73 1.50 21.40
CA TYR A 229 -1.72 1.76 22.43
C TYR A 229 -1.90 3.15 23.04
N GLU A 230 -1.55 3.30 24.32
CA GLU A 230 -1.44 4.61 24.94
C GLU A 230 -0.10 5.23 24.58
N ALA A 231 -0.11 6.50 24.14
CA ALA A 231 1.09 7.25 23.80
C ALA A 231 1.03 8.69 24.34
N MET A 232 2.14 9.13 24.94
CA MET A 232 2.30 10.48 25.48
C MET A 232 3.57 11.12 24.94
N ILE A 233 3.44 12.36 24.46
CA ILE A 233 4.56 13.16 23.95
C ILE A 233 5.20 13.87 25.15
N LEU A 234 6.52 13.71 25.27
CA LEU A 234 7.39 14.49 26.15
C LEU A 234 8.41 15.21 25.28
N ILE A 235 8.51 16.52 25.45
CA ILE A 235 9.51 17.32 24.75
C ILE A 235 10.67 17.53 25.72
N LEU A 236 11.88 17.17 25.32
CA LEU A 236 13.10 17.30 26.12
C LEU A 236 14.11 18.12 25.32
N GLU A 237 14.29 19.40 25.70
CA GLU A 237 15.42 20.17 25.17
C GLU A 237 16.74 19.55 25.66
N ILE A 238 17.57 19.05 24.75
CA ILE A 238 18.91 18.58 25.06
C ILE A 238 19.90 19.41 24.25
N ALA A 239 20.62 20.32 24.92
CA ALA A 239 21.76 21.00 24.32
C ALA A 239 22.99 20.09 24.46
N ASP A 240 23.46 19.50 23.36
CA ASP A 240 24.77 18.86 23.34
C ASP A 240 25.84 19.94 23.11
N LEU A 241 26.57 20.26 24.18
CA LEU A 241 27.61 21.31 24.17
C LEU A 241 28.91 20.87 23.46
N THR A 242 28.99 19.63 22.96
CA THR A 242 30.25 19.05 22.44
C THR A 242 30.37 19.02 20.91
N LEU A 243 29.26 19.14 20.19
CA LEU A 243 29.20 19.28 18.74
C LEU A 243 28.62 20.68 18.48
N GLU A 244 29.20 21.49 17.60
CA GLU A 244 28.71 22.85 17.26
C GLU A 244 27.33 22.84 16.52
N GLN A 245 26.45 21.90 16.86
CA GLN A 245 25.13 21.68 16.28
C GLN A 245 24.11 21.53 17.42
N GLU A 246 23.18 22.47 17.48
CA GLU A 246 22.05 22.41 18.41
C GLU A 246 20.97 21.48 17.83
N PHE A 247 20.67 20.38 18.52
CA PHE A 247 19.59 19.48 18.18
C PHE A 247 18.45 19.62 19.18
N LEU A 248 17.22 19.52 18.71
CA LEU A 248 16.07 19.34 19.58
C LEU A 248 15.69 17.86 19.60
N ALA A 249 15.45 17.32 20.80
CA ALA A 249 15.05 15.95 21.00
C ALA A 249 13.61 15.86 21.53
N GLY A 250 12.82 14.98 20.92
CA GLY A 250 11.48 14.65 21.36
C GLY A 250 11.45 13.22 21.87
N SER A 251 10.49 12.91 22.73
CA SER A 251 10.25 11.56 23.22
C SER A 251 8.76 11.24 23.19
N VAL A 252 8.40 10.04 22.77
CA VAL A 252 7.05 9.48 22.94
C VAL A 252 7.16 8.26 23.83
N ILE A 253 6.50 8.30 24.99
CA ILE A 253 6.39 7.12 25.86
C ILE A 253 5.13 6.37 25.49
N THR A 254 5.22 5.04 25.42
CA THR A 254 4.07 4.19 25.10
C THR A 254 4.05 2.89 25.89
N ASN A 255 2.85 2.33 26.06
CA ASN A 255 2.65 0.98 26.59
C ASN A 255 2.79 -0.12 25.51
N ALA A 256 3.08 0.25 24.26
CA ALA A 256 3.35 -0.70 23.20
C ALA A 256 4.60 -1.54 23.51
N ASN A 257 4.51 -2.85 23.27
CA ASN A 257 5.69 -3.72 23.32
C ASN A 257 6.43 -3.58 21.99
N LEU A 258 7.46 -2.73 21.97
CA LEU A 258 8.23 -2.43 20.77
C LEU A 258 9.41 -3.37 20.56
N ASN A 259 9.61 -4.33 21.48
CA ASN A 259 10.54 -5.44 21.29
C ASN A 259 9.79 -6.73 20.93
N PRO A 260 10.21 -7.44 19.87
CA PRO A 260 10.10 -8.89 19.83
C PRO A 260 11.21 -9.47 20.74
N ASP A 261 10.91 -10.51 21.50
CA ASP A 261 11.94 -11.53 21.71
C ASP A 261 12.20 -12.23 20.36
#